data_AF-S4XY33-F1
#
_entry.id   AF-S4XY33-F1
#
_cell.length_a   1.000
_cell.length_b   1.000
_cell.length_c   1.000
_cell.angle_alpha   90.00
_cell.angle_beta   90.00
_cell.angle_gamma   90.00
#
_symmetry.space_group_name_H-M   'P 1'
#
loop_
_entity.id
_entity.type
_entity.pdbx_description
1 polymer ?
#
loop_
_entity_poly.entity_id
_entity_poly.type
_entity_poly.pdbx_seq_one_letter_code
_entity_poly.pdbx_strand_id
1 'polypeptide(L)'
;MSFETTRAFNHLVSPHLEDPYPLFEELRREAPVVFNPSFGMWFVSRHEDVAAVVKDPVRFSSAQVLAPLQEPSPALLAILGEDRSGVYPLLSSDPPVHTRVRSLVSKALAGPRLASARSSRAWKARSRSRS
;
A
#
# COMPACT_ATOMS: atom_id res chain seq x y z
N MET A 1 -17.94 -12.04 -28.20
CA MET A 1 -16.56 -12.01 -27.65
C MET A 1 -16.68 -11.87 -26.15
N SER A 2 -16.57 -12.99 -25.43
CA SER A 2 -16.72 -13.08 -23.98
C SER A 2 -15.43 -12.58 -23.32
N PHE A 3 -15.46 -11.40 -22.71
CA PHE A 3 -14.34 -10.93 -21.89
C PHE A 3 -14.32 -11.74 -20.59
N GLU A 4 -13.30 -12.57 -20.40
CA GLU A 4 -12.93 -13.13 -19.10
C GLU A 4 -12.53 -11.97 -18.16
N THR A 5 -13.55 -11.33 -17.57
CA THR A 5 -13.38 -10.20 -16.64
C THR A 5 -12.86 -10.66 -15.28
N THR A 6 -12.72 -11.99 -15.10
CA THR A 6 -12.35 -12.64 -13.85
C THR A 6 -11.13 -13.53 -14.09
N ARG A 7 -10.07 -13.37 -13.29
CA ARG A 7 -8.87 -14.22 -13.37
C ARG A 7 -8.26 -14.45 -11.99
N ALA A 8 -8.07 -15.72 -11.62
CA ALA A 8 -7.41 -16.09 -10.36
C ALA A 8 -5.88 -16.10 -10.52
N PHE A 9 -5.18 -15.38 -9.65
CA PHE A 9 -3.72 -15.42 -9.52
C PHE A 9 -3.32 -14.95 -8.12
N ASN A 10 -2.13 -15.35 -7.65
CA ASN A 10 -1.60 -14.90 -6.35
C ASN A 10 -0.19 -14.36 -6.51
N HIS A 11 -0.05 -13.03 -6.50
CA HIS A 11 1.23 -12.34 -6.66
C HIS A 11 2.08 -12.29 -5.37
N LEU A 12 1.54 -12.80 -4.26
CA LEU A 12 2.19 -12.81 -2.95
C LEU A 12 2.93 -14.12 -2.65
N VAL A 13 2.98 -15.05 -3.61
CA VAL A 13 3.66 -16.35 -3.49
C VAL A 13 4.56 -16.60 -4.70
N SER A 14 5.55 -17.47 -4.54
CA SER A 14 6.41 -17.92 -5.63
C SER A 14 5.57 -18.58 -6.75
N PRO A 15 5.91 -18.38 -8.04
CA PRO A 15 7.07 -17.65 -8.55
C PRO A 15 6.88 -16.12 -8.59
N HIS A 16 5.66 -15.62 -8.52
CA HIS A 16 5.36 -14.19 -8.72
C HIS A 16 5.96 -13.27 -7.65
N LEU A 17 6.13 -13.79 -6.43
CA LEU A 17 6.82 -13.05 -5.36
C LEU A 17 8.31 -12.81 -5.69
N GLU A 18 8.94 -13.73 -6.42
CA GLU A 18 10.36 -13.66 -6.78
C GLU A 18 10.56 -12.85 -8.06
N ASP A 19 9.71 -13.07 -9.06
CA ASP A 19 9.67 -12.30 -10.29
C ASP A 19 8.22 -11.91 -10.68
N PRO A 20 7.76 -10.71 -10.28
CA PRO A 20 6.40 -10.26 -10.58
C PRO A 20 6.25 -9.68 -11.99
N TYR A 21 7.35 -9.37 -12.68
CA TYR A 21 7.31 -8.60 -13.94
C TYR A 21 6.59 -9.34 -15.08
N PRO A 22 6.79 -10.67 -15.29
CA PRO A 22 6.07 -11.41 -16.32
C PRO A 22 4.55 -11.35 -16.13
N LEU A 23 4.07 -11.50 -14.89
CA LEU A 23 2.64 -11.42 -14.58
C LEU A 23 2.10 -10.02 -14.90
N PHE A 24 2.80 -8.96 -14.50
CA PHE A 24 2.33 -7.61 -14.77
C PHE A 24 2.40 -7.24 -16.25
N GLU A 25 3.34 -7.79 -17.01
CA GLU A 25 3.40 -7.62 -18.46
C GLU A 25 2.19 -8.23 -19.15
N GLU A 26 1.85 -9.46 -18.79
CA GLU A 26 0.66 -10.15 -19.29
C GLU A 26 -0.63 -9.38 -18.96
N LEU A 27 -0.79 -8.96 -17.68
CA LEU A 27 -1.96 -8.18 -17.26
C LEU A 27 -2.08 -6.87 -18.05
N ARG A 28 -0.99 -6.12 -18.25
CA ARG A 28 -1.04 -4.87 -19.02
C ARG A 28 -1.47 -5.07 -20.47
N ARG A 29 -1.06 -6.19 -21.07
CA ARG A 29 -1.34 -6.53 -22.47
C ARG A 29 -2.77 -7.05 -22.67
N GLU A 30 -3.22 -7.97 -21.81
CA GLU A 30 -4.40 -8.79 -22.08
C GLU A 30 -5.57 -8.47 -21.15
N ALA A 31 -5.30 -8.07 -19.90
CA ALA A 31 -6.33 -7.85 -18.89
C ALA A 31 -5.96 -6.66 -17.98
N PRO A 32 -5.92 -5.43 -18.52
CA PRO A 32 -5.37 -4.27 -17.81
C PRO A 32 -6.15 -3.89 -16.55
N VAL A 33 -7.45 -4.20 -16.55
CA VAL A 33 -8.36 -4.16 -15.40
C VAL A 33 -9.05 -5.51 -15.30
N VAL A 34 -8.83 -6.24 -14.21
CA VAL A 34 -9.36 -7.59 -14.03
C VAL A 34 -9.79 -7.84 -12.60
N PHE A 35 -10.93 -8.51 -12.41
CA PHE A 35 -11.36 -8.95 -11.09
C PHE A 35 -10.62 -10.23 -10.72
N ASN A 36 -9.94 -10.21 -9.57
CA ASN A 36 -9.26 -11.38 -9.04
C ASN A 36 -10.07 -12.00 -7.89
N PRO A 37 -10.70 -13.17 -8.11
CA PRO A 37 -11.56 -13.81 -7.11
C PRO A 37 -10.77 -14.33 -5.91
N SER A 38 -9.46 -14.57 -6.03
CA SER A 38 -8.61 -15.00 -4.91
C SER A 38 -8.45 -13.92 -3.84
N PHE A 39 -8.61 -12.66 -4.23
CA PHE A 39 -8.52 -11.51 -3.34
C PHE A 39 -9.84 -10.74 -3.19
N GLY A 40 -10.87 -11.06 -4.00
CA GLY A 40 -12.12 -10.30 -4.03
C GLY A 40 -11.94 -8.85 -4.49
N MET A 41 -10.92 -8.57 -5.30
CA MET A 41 -10.51 -7.21 -5.66
C MET A 41 -10.27 -7.05 -7.15
N TRP A 42 -10.44 -5.81 -7.63
CA TRP A 42 -10.01 -5.41 -8.96
C TRP A 42 -8.52 -5.08 -8.96
N PHE A 43 -7.80 -5.61 -9.96
CA PHE A 43 -6.41 -5.31 -10.24
C PHE A 43 -6.31 -4.36 -11.43
N VAL A 44 -5.53 -3.31 -11.28
CA VAL A 44 -5.27 -2.29 -12.29
C VAL A 44 -3.77 -2.27 -12.56
N SER A 45 -3.36 -2.49 -13.81
CA SER A 45 -1.95 -2.74 -14.15
C SER A 45 -1.31 -1.70 -15.06
N ARG A 46 -2.10 -0.90 -15.80
CA ARG A 46 -1.57 0.17 -16.63
C ARG A 46 -1.27 1.42 -15.80
N HIS A 47 -0.15 2.05 -16.11
CA HIS A 47 0.30 3.25 -15.40
C HIS A 47 -0.73 4.38 -15.45
N GLU A 48 -1.36 4.62 -16.61
CA GLU A 48 -2.37 5.67 -16.78
C GLU A 48 -3.59 5.45 -15.88
N ASP A 49 -4.07 4.21 -15.78
CA ASP A 49 -5.22 3.84 -14.96
C ASP A 49 -4.88 3.92 -13.47
N VAL A 50 -3.71 3.42 -13.06
CA VAL A 50 -3.23 3.54 -11.67
C VAL A 50 -3.09 5.01 -11.27
N ALA A 51 -2.52 5.84 -12.14
CA ALA A 51 -2.36 7.26 -11.88
C ALA A 51 -3.71 7.99 -11.78
N ALA A 52 -4.73 7.58 -12.55
CA ALA A 52 -6.08 8.10 -12.45
C ALA A 52 -6.73 7.73 -11.11
N VAL A 53 -6.62 6.45 -10.70
CA VAL A 53 -7.15 5.94 -9.41
C VAL A 53 -6.54 6.69 -8.23
N VAL A 54 -5.21 6.80 -8.19
CA VAL A 54 -4.48 7.43 -7.07
C VAL A 54 -4.81 8.92 -6.91
N LYS A 55 -5.20 9.61 -8.00
CA LYS A 55 -5.52 11.04 -7.98
C LYS A 55 -6.97 11.35 -7.60
N ASP A 56 -7.84 10.35 -7.54
CA ASP A 56 -9.27 10.53 -7.24
C ASP A 56 -9.66 9.80 -5.93
N PRO A 57 -9.26 10.34 -4.76
CA PRO A 57 -9.57 9.73 -3.46
C PRO A 57 -11.07 9.82 -3.09
N VAL A 58 -11.86 10.62 -3.83
CA VAL A 58 -13.31 10.71 -3.61
C VAL A 58 -13.99 9.47 -4.18
N ARG A 59 -13.54 8.99 -5.35
CA ARG A 59 -14.04 7.73 -5.93
C ARG A 59 -13.31 6.49 -5.40
N PHE A 60 -12.02 6.61 -5.08
CA PHE A 60 -11.16 5.52 -4.65
C PHE A 60 -10.61 5.78 -3.25
N SER A 61 -11.44 5.49 -2.25
CA SER A 61 -11.11 5.65 -0.83
C SER A 61 -9.91 4.82 -0.39
N SER A 62 -9.08 5.38 0.49
CA SER A 62 -7.96 4.66 1.14
C SER A 62 -8.33 4.03 2.47
N ALA A 63 -9.60 4.12 2.92
CA ALA A 63 -10.03 3.65 4.24
C ALA A 63 -9.75 2.15 4.49
N GLN A 64 -9.67 1.34 3.43
CA GLN A 64 -9.46 -0.11 3.51
C GLN A 64 -8.06 -0.57 3.11
N VAL A 65 -7.08 0.33 2.92
CA VAL A 65 -5.71 -0.05 2.49
C VAL A 65 -5.03 -1.06 3.43
N LEU A 66 -5.36 -1.03 4.73
CA LEU A 66 -4.82 -1.94 5.74
C LEU A 66 -5.82 -3.03 6.17
N ALA A 67 -6.95 -3.15 5.47
CA ALA A 67 -7.90 -4.20 5.73
C ALA A 67 -7.26 -5.57 5.41
N PRO A 68 -7.58 -6.63 6.19
CA PRO A 68 -7.17 -7.98 5.85
C PRO A 68 -7.64 -8.37 4.44
N LEU A 69 -6.77 -9.02 3.67
CA LEU A 69 -7.11 -9.56 2.35
C LEU A 69 -8.12 -10.72 2.42
N GLN A 70 -8.27 -11.32 3.60
CA GLN A 70 -9.20 -12.40 3.88
C GLN A 70 -9.82 -12.18 5.25
N GLU A 71 -11.07 -12.62 5.40
CA GLU A 71 -11.74 -12.58 6.69
C GLU A 71 -10.96 -13.40 7.73
N PRO A 72 -10.54 -12.78 8.84
CA PRO A 72 -9.78 -13.45 9.88
C PRO A 72 -10.63 -14.52 10.56
N SER A 73 -10.02 -15.66 10.88
CA SER A 73 -10.74 -16.76 11.53
C SER A 73 -11.25 -16.39 12.93
N PRO A 74 -12.30 -17.04 13.45
CA PRO A 74 -12.77 -16.85 14.83
C PRO A 74 -11.66 -17.03 15.88
N ALA A 75 -10.73 -17.96 15.66
CA ALA A 75 -9.60 -18.17 16.55
C ALA A 75 -8.63 -16.98 16.54
N LEU A 76 -8.35 -16.41 15.37
CA LEU A 76 -7.52 -15.22 15.24
C LEU A 76 -8.22 -13.98 15.83
N LEU A 77 -9.53 -13.86 15.65
CA LEU A 77 -10.37 -12.83 16.26
C LEU A 77 -10.27 -12.87 17.80
N ALA A 78 -10.37 -14.05 18.39
CA ALA A 78 -10.27 -14.23 19.84
C ALA A 78 -8.90 -13.80 20.41
N ILE A 79 -7.82 -13.91 19.62
CA ILE A 79 -6.47 -13.47 20.01
C ILE A 79 -6.30 -11.95 19.84
N LEU A 80 -6.79 -11.40 18.73
CA LEU A 80 -6.60 -9.98 18.39
C LEU A 80 -7.50 -9.03 19.21
N GLY A 81 -8.64 -9.51 19.71
CA GLY A 81 -9.60 -8.69 20.44
C GLY A 81 -10.37 -7.70 19.55
N GLU A 82 -11.09 -6.77 20.19
CA GLU A 82 -11.99 -5.81 19.52
C GLU A 82 -11.27 -4.59 18.91
N ASP A 83 -10.13 -4.17 19.47
CA ASP A 83 -9.35 -3.06 18.90
C ASP A 83 -8.40 -3.57 17.82
N ARG A 84 -8.87 -3.43 16.58
CA ARG A 84 -8.18 -3.89 15.37
C ARG A 84 -7.67 -2.72 14.54
N SER A 85 -7.93 -1.51 14.99
CA SER A 85 -7.51 -0.28 14.32
C SER A 85 -6.09 0.07 14.74
N GLY A 86 -5.11 -0.38 13.95
CA GLY A 86 -3.87 0.37 13.85
C GLY A 86 -4.23 1.77 13.35
N VAL A 87 -4.19 2.77 14.24
CA VAL A 87 -4.52 4.16 13.88
C VAL A 87 -3.40 4.69 13.00
N TYR A 88 -3.50 4.40 11.70
CA TYR A 88 -2.60 4.90 10.66
C TYR A 88 -3.33 5.89 9.76
N PRO A 89 -3.83 7.03 10.29
CA PRO A 89 -4.65 7.96 9.53
C PRO A 89 -3.89 8.59 8.35
N LEU A 90 -2.56 8.49 8.32
CA LEU A 90 -1.79 8.88 7.14
C LEU A 90 -1.93 7.90 5.97
N LEU A 91 -2.16 6.61 6.22
CA LEU A 91 -2.23 5.56 5.21
C LEU A 91 -3.67 5.08 4.93
N SER A 92 -4.53 5.09 5.96
CA SER A 92 -5.86 4.45 5.90
C SER A 92 -6.99 5.45 6.19
N SER A 93 -6.88 6.68 5.72
CA SER A 93 -7.97 7.66 5.80
C SER A 93 -8.05 8.54 4.56
N ASP A 94 -9.21 9.15 4.37
CA ASP A 94 -9.47 10.11 3.29
C ASP A 94 -9.51 11.55 3.83
N PRO A 95 -9.52 12.57 2.96
CA PRO A 95 -9.86 13.93 3.37
C PRO A 95 -11.19 13.98 4.15
N PRO A 96 -11.32 14.83 5.19
CA PRO A 96 -10.34 15.83 5.63
C PRO A 96 -9.27 15.30 6.61
N VAL A 97 -9.43 14.08 7.14
CA VAL A 97 -8.53 13.51 8.16
C VAL A 97 -7.11 13.34 7.59
N HIS A 98 -6.99 12.71 6.43
CA HIS A 98 -5.70 12.54 5.74
C HIS A 98 -5.02 13.89 5.48
N THR A 99 -5.77 14.89 4.99
CA THR A 99 -5.25 16.24 4.72
C THR A 99 -4.63 16.87 5.98
N ARG A 100 -5.31 16.76 7.12
CA ARG A 100 -4.81 17.29 8.40
C ARG A 100 -3.53 16.60 8.86
N VAL A 101 -3.50 15.26 8.84
CA VAL A 101 -2.34 14.47 9.29
C VAL A 101 -1.16 14.67 8.35
N ARG A 102 -1.38 14.63 7.02
CA ARG A 102 -0.36 14.84 5.99
C ARG A 102 0.29 16.21 6.10
N SER A 103 -0.46 17.26 6.43
CA SER A 103 0.06 18.61 6.65
C SER A 103 1.11 18.66 7.78
N LEU A 104 0.83 17.98 8.90
CA LEU A 104 1.76 17.92 10.04
C LEU A 104 3.02 17.12 9.70
N VAL A 105 2.84 15.94 9.10
CA VAL A 105 3.94 15.04 8.72
C VAL A 105 4.84 15.69 7.66
N SER A 106 4.26 16.34 6.65
CA SER A 106 5.04 17.00 5.57
C SER A 106 5.94 18.11 6.12
N LYS A 107 5.47 18.86 7.12
CA LYS A 107 6.29 19.87 7.80
C LYS A 107 7.48 19.22 8.52
N ALA A 108 7.29 18.06 9.16
CA ALA A 108 8.37 17.36 9.86
C ALA A 108 9.43 16.80 8.89
N LEU A 109 8.99 16.37 7.70
CA LEU A 109 9.84 15.84 6.63
C LEU A 109 10.42 16.90 5.68
N ALA A 110 10.21 18.19 5.97
CA ALA A 110 10.74 19.28 5.17
C ALA A 110 12.28 19.25 5.10
N GLY A 111 12.84 19.67 3.95
CA GLY A 111 14.27 19.58 3.62
C GLY A 111 15.24 19.98 4.73
N PRO A 112 15.07 21.13 5.41
CA PRO A 112 15.95 21.53 6.52
C PRO A 112 15.96 20.56 7.70
N ARG A 113 14.81 19.97 8.03
CA ARG A 113 14.68 19.00 9.13
C ARG A 113 15.24 17.63 8.75
N LEU A 114 15.01 17.20 7.51
CA LEU A 114 15.59 15.97 6.99
C LEU A 114 17.12 16.04 6.88
N ALA A 115 17.67 17.18 6.48
CA ALA A 115 19.11 17.43 6.43
C ALA A 115 19.74 17.33 7.83
N SER A 116 19.13 17.98 8.84
CA SER A 116 19.58 17.93 10.23
C SER A 116 19.55 16.50 10.84
N ALA A 117 18.53 15.71 10.52
CA ALA A 117 18.42 14.31 10.93
C ALA A 117 19.51 13.40 10.32
N ARG A 118 20.01 13.72 9.11
CA ARG A 118 21.10 12.97 8.47
C ARG A 118 22.46 13.26 9.13
N SER A 119 22.70 14.51 9.51
CA SER A 119 23.93 14.94 10.17
C SER A 119 24.13 14.30 11.55
N SER A 120 23.04 14.08 12.29
CA SER A 120 23.05 13.45 13.63
C SER A 120 23.32 11.94 13.59
N ARG A 121 22.88 11.22 12.54
CA ARG A 121 23.27 9.80 12.33
C ARG A 121 24.74 9.67 11.93
N ALA A 122 25.24 10.58 11.08
CA ALA A 122 26.64 10.63 10.70
C ALA A 122 27.58 10.99 11.87
N TRP A 123 27.07 11.67 12.91
CA TRP A 123 27.78 11.90 14.17
C TRP A 123 27.86 10.63 15.04
N LYS A 124 26.74 9.91 15.24
CA LYS A 124 26.72 8.64 16.01
C LYS A 124 27.59 7.53 15.39
N ALA A 125 27.72 7.49 14.06
CA ALA A 125 28.57 6.52 13.38
C ALA A 125 30.08 6.78 13.63
N ARG A 126 30.49 8.06 13.66
CA ARG A 126 31.89 8.46 13.91
C ARG A 126 32.32 8.37 15.36
N SER A 127 31.40 8.51 16.31
CA SER A 127 31.72 8.38 17.73
C SER A 127 31.92 6.92 18.18
N ARG A 128 31.42 5.94 17.41
CA ARG A 128 31.58 4.50 17.68
C ARG A 128 32.88 3.90 17.13
N SER A 129 33.54 4.54 16.18
CA SER A 129 34.80 4.07 15.59
C SER A 129 36.06 4.63 16.28
N ARG A 130 35.90 5.31 17.43
CA ARG A 130 36.97 5.95 18.20
C ARG A 130 37.03 5.44 19.66
N SER A 131 36.38 4.32 19.96
CA SER A 131 36.44 3.61 21.24
C SER A 131 37.03 2.22 21.05
#